data_AF-A0A6C0QLV4-F1
#
_entry.id   AF-A0A6C0QLV4-F1
#
_cell.length_a   1.000
_cell.length_b   1.000
_cell.length_c   1.000
_cell.angle_alpha   90.00
_cell.angle_beta   90.00
_cell.angle_gamma   90.00
#
_symmetry.space_group_name_H-M   'P 1'
#
loop_
_entity.id
_entity.type
_entity.pdbx_description
1 polymer ?
#
loop_
_entity_poly.entity_id
_entity_poly.type
_entity_poly.pdbx_seq_one_letter_code
_entity_poly.pdbx_strand_id
1 'polypeptide(L)'
;MLRLMKFQALEFMRKPVWFVLFLGAIGVAVFLPSENLTDLYIIPSLIYMIMMMTLLFFLFGAEEARAEQMNNQIEFYRTTPKLISLLVSKLLYWLILATVVYFILYLTVVGYIQFTHHNVTIKLIGESFTYTVFCWLLPFYFSLLLGYLFYSIYPSLFSYLGIIVLWFLTTPYNSMLGFIPSWIGGWLINGDTNVQLTATNIYPLEKMLPNTGVYIQRLFMCLLLLSLFGLIKAYQKVQLKRVCGGLVIAACTLPIFSPYVPYITDPERTGLQDSVFTLPQGNLSNKLDYKISDYHIDFVHGQNNHDFNYTVDISLTSQKPEIVLALWQSFRISQASFNGAPIPSIKKDENLVYVDLPGKTLEGTLRMDIATDSYDKITPNTFELISTSPWYPMHPKEALNPYHNGVKETYTITTPKASENIISNLPKQSDGRWKGKLMALLC
;
A
#
# COMPACT_ATOMS: atom_id res chain seq x y z
N MET A 1 22.62 -24.74 -19.62
CA MET A 1 21.97 -23.52 -19.12
C MET A 1 22.46 -22.26 -19.83
N LEU A 2 23.68 -21.74 -19.56
CA LEU A 2 24.22 -20.54 -20.23
C LEU A 2 24.18 -20.59 -21.77
N ARG A 3 24.50 -21.76 -22.38
CA ARG A 3 24.37 -21.94 -23.84
C ARG A 3 22.93 -21.78 -24.34
N LEU A 4 21.93 -22.25 -23.59
CA LEU A 4 20.51 -22.12 -23.95
C LEU A 4 20.05 -20.67 -23.85
N MET A 5 20.48 -19.96 -22.80
CA MET A 5 20.22 -18.54 -22.64
C MET A 5 20.85 -17.70 -23.76
N LYS A 6 22.07 -18.07 -24.21
CA LYS A 6 22.72 -17.46 -25.36
C LYS A 6 21.87 -17.59 -26.63
N PHE A 7 21.26 -18.75 -26.87
CA PHE A 7 20.37 -18.94 -28.02
C PHE A 7 19.13 -18.06 -27.95
N GLN A 8 18.50 -17.94 -26.78
CA GLN A 8 17.34 -17.05 -26.59
C GLN A 8 17.70 -15.57 -26.79
N ALA A 9 18.86 -15.14 -26.29
CA ALA A 9 19.37 -13.79 -26.54
C ALA A 9 19.60 -13.54 -28.04
N LEU A 10 20.18 -14.51 -28.76
CA LEU A 10 20.36 -14.41 -30.21
C LEU A 10 19.03 -14.36 -30.96
N GLU A 11 18.02 -15.12 -30.51
CA GLU A 11 16.68 -15.07 -31.09
C GLU A 11 16.02 -13.70 -30.92
N PHE A 12 16.14 -13.10 -29.74
CA PHE A 12 15.69 -11.73 -29.49
C PHE A 12 16.40 -10.71 -30.37
N MET A 13 17.73 -10.80 -30.49
CA MET A 13 18.52 -9.91 -31.36
C MET A 13 18.13 -10.04 -32.85
N ARG A 14 17.57 -11.18 -33.27
CA ARG A 14 17.03 -11.39 -34.62
C ARG A 14 15.63 -10.80 -34.83
N LYS A 15 14.96 -10.36 -33.76
CA LYS A 15 13.65 -9.68 -33.78
C LYS A 15 13.84 -8.20 -33.37
N PRO A 16 14.51 -7.36 -34.20
CA PRO A 16 14.91 -6.01 -33.82
C PRO A 16 13.73 -5.08 -33.49
N VAL A 17 12.53 -5.39 -34.00
CA VAL A 17 11.29 -4.66 -33.72
C VAL A 17 11.07 -4.51 -32.21
N TRP A 18 11.31 -5.57 -31.41
CA TRP A 18 11.10 -5.51 -29.96
C TRP A 18 12.09 -4.59 -29.27
N PHE A 19 13.35 -4.59 -29.71
CA PHE A 19 14.35 -3.66 -29.22
C PHE A 19 13.97 -2.21 -29.50
N VAL A 20 13.51 -1.92 -30.72
CA VAL A 20 13.04 -0.59 -31.13
C VAL A 20 11.81 -0.16 -30.32
N LEU A 21 10.85 -1.06 -30.10
CA LEU A 21 9.65 -0.77 -29.30
C LEU A 21 10.00 -0.46 -27.84
N PHE A 22 10.87 -1.25 -27.21
CA PHE A 22 11.30 -0.98 -25.84
C PHE A 22 12.08 0.33 -25.72
N LEU A 23 13.04 0.59 -26.60
CA LEU A 23 13.79 1.86 -26.58
C LEU A 23 12.90 3.06 -26.88
N GLY A 24 12.00 2.95 -27.85
CA GLY A 24 11.03 4.00 -28.18
C GLY A 24 10.13 4.31 -26.99
N ALA A 25 9.63 3.28 -26.31
CA ALA A 25 8.82 3.43 -25.11
C ALA A 25 9.57 4.08 -23.94
N ILE A 26 10.85 3.73 -23.74
CA ILE A 26 11.73 4.39 -22.76
C ILE A 26 11.93 5.86 -23.13
N GLY A 27 12.16 6.17 -24.42
CA GLY A 27 12.26 7.54 -24.90
C GLY A 27 11.00 8.34 -24.59
N VAL A 28 9.82 7.82 -24.95
CA VAL A 28 8.53 8.46 -24.65
C VAL A 28 8.35 8.66 -23.13
N ALA A 29 8.74 7.67 -22.32
CA ALA A 29 8.61 7.74 -20.86
C ALA A 29 9.42 8.86 -20.20
N VAL A 30 10.50 9.33 -20.84
CA VAL A 30 11.37 10.38 -20.31
C VAL A 30 11.10 11.72 -20.99
N PHE A 31 10.97 11.75 -22.31
CA PHE A 31 10.83 13.00 -23.05
C PHE A 31 9.45 13.63 -22.90
N LEU A 32 8.38 12.82 -22.87
CA LEU A 32 7.01 13.35 -22.81
C LEU A 32 6.69 14.05 -21.48
N PRO A 33 7.07 13.50 -20.30
CA PRO A 33 6.89 14.19 -19.03
C PRO A 33 8.10 15.03 -18.59
N SER A 34 9.04 15.33 -19.48
CA SER A 34 10.33 15.95 -19.14
C SER A 34 10.22 17.21 -18.28
N GLU A 35 9.29 18.11 -18.61
CA GLU A 35 9.03 19.33 -17.83
C GLU A 35 8.58 19.07 -16.39
N ASN A 36 7.97 17.89 -16.15
CA ASN A 36 7.51 17.47 -14.84
C ASN A 36 8.50 16.55 -14.13
N LEU A 37 9.61 16.13 -14.75
CA LEU A 37 10.60 15.22 -14.16
C LEU A 37 11.66 15.98 -13.35
N THR A 38 11.23 16.67 -12.29
CA THR A 38 12.10 17.57 -11.51
C THR A 38 12.82 16.92 -10.34
N ASP A 39 12.27 15.83 -9.81
CA ASP A 39 12.80 15.07 -8.67
C ASP A 39 12.34 13.62 -8.72
N LEU A 40 13.05 12.72 -8.02
CA LEU A 40 12.71 11.31 -7.91
C LEU A 40 11.33 11.09 -7.31
N TYR A 41 10.83 11.98 -6.44
CA TYR A 41 9.47 11.89 -5.87
C TYR A 41 8.34 11.81 -6.90
N ILE A 42 8.60 12.13 -8.16
CA ILE A 42 7.64 12.09 -9.26
C ILE A 42 7.57 10.72 -9.95
N ILE A 43 8.47 9.78 -9.61
CA ILE A 43 8.49 8.41 -10.15
C ILE A 43 7.13 7.70 -10.10
N PRO A 44 6.33 7.77 -9.00
CA PRO A 44 5.00 7.18 -8.98
C PRO A 44 4.04 7.75 -10.02
N SER A 45 4.19 9.04 -10.35
CA SER A 45 3.38 9.74 -11.37
C SER A 45 3.67 9.28 -12.80
N LEU A 46 4.76 8.54 -13.05
CA LEU A 46 5.07 7.91 -14.34
C LEU A 46 4.18 6.70 -14.67
N ILE A 47 3.09 6.51 -13.92
CA ILE A 47 2.25 5.32 -13.98
C ILE A 47 1.79 4.94 -15.40
N TYR A 48 1.36 5.92 -16.20
CA TYR A 48 0.91 5.67 -17.57
C TYR A 48 2.01 5.10 -18.46
N MET A 49 3.26 5.50 -18.22
CA MET A 49 4.42 5.00 -18.96
C MET A 49 4.73 3.56 -18.56
N ILE A 50 4.60 3.25 -17.27
CA ILE A 50 4.77 1.88 -16.76
C ILE A 50 3.66 0.97 -17.27
N MET A 51 2.43 1.45 -17.36
CA MET A 51 1.32 0.72 -17.98
C MET A 51 1.58 0.42 -19.46
N MET A 52 2.14 1.37 -20.21
CA MET A 52 2.55 1.11 -21.60
C MET A 52 3.66 0.04 -21.67
N MET A 53 4.65 0.11 -20.78
CA MET A 53 5.73 -0.87 -20.72
C MET A 53 5.22 -2.27 -20.35
N THR A 54 4.30 -2.39 -19.38
CA THR A 54 3.69 -3.67 -19.04
C THR A 54 2.90 -4.25 -20.21
N LEU A 55 2.19 -3.42 -20.98
CA LEU A 55 1.52 -3.88 -22.21
C LEU A 55 2.50 -4.43 -23.24
N LEU A 56 3.64 -3.76 -23.46
CA LEU A 56 4.68 -4.25 -24.36
C LEU A 56 5.23 -5.61 -23.91
N PHE A 57 5.45 -5.79 -22.61
CA PHE A 57 5.86 -7.09 -22.07
C PHE A 57 4.80 -8.17 -22.24
N PHE A 58 3.51 -7.85 -22.04
CA PHE A 58 2.38 -8.74 -22.33
C PHE A 58 2.40 -9.22 -23.79
N LEU A 59 2.54 -8.29 -24.73
CA LEU A 59 2.57 -8.59 -26.16
C LEU A 59 3.82 -9.41 -26.54
N PHE A 60 4.98 -9.07 -25.95
CA PHE A 60 6.21 -9.83 -26.16
C PHE A 60 6.08 -11.28 -25.68
N GLY A 61 5.50 -11.49 -24.48
CA GLY A 61 5.22 -12.82 -23.96
C GLY A 61 4.29 -13.63 -24.86
N ALA A 62 3.25 -12.99 -25.42
CA ALA A 62 2.34 -13.63 -26.35
C ALA A 62 3.01 -14.03 -27.68
N GLU A 63 3.83 -13.15 -28.27
CA GLU A 63 4.62 -13.50 -29.47
C GLU A 63 5.61 -14.64 -29.21
N GLU A 64 6.20 -14.70 -28.01
CA GLU A 64 7.06 -15.81 -27.62
C GLU A 64 6.28 -17.14 -27.56
N ALA A 65 5.04 -17.13 -27.05
CA ALA A 65 4.18 -18.30 -27.06
C ALA A 65 3.77 -18.69 -28.49
N ARG A 66 3.40 -17.71 -29.32
CA ARG A 66 3.05 -17.91 -30.72
C ARG A 66 4.20 -18.53 -31.51
N ALA A 67 5.41 -17.99 -31.37
CA ALA A 67 6.59 -18.49 -32.06
C ALA A 67 6.93 -19.93 -31.64
N GLU A 68 6.80 -20.27 -30.36
CA GLU A 68 7.00 -21.64 -29.88
C GLU A 68 5.98 -22.62 -30.45
N GLN A 69 4.70 -22.23 -30.51
CA GLN A 69 3.62 -23.05 -31.03
C GLN A 69 3.72 -23.24 -32.54
N MET A 70 3.97 -22.17 -33.30
CA MET A 70 4.14 -22.26 -34.76
C MET A 70 5.30 -23.16 -35.16
N ASN A 71 6.35 -23.21 -34.35
CA ASN A 71 7.54 -24.02 -34.60
C ASN A 71 7.53 -25.39 -33.89
N ASN A 72 6.43 -25.78 -33.23
CA ASN A 72 6.29 -27.01 -32.45
C ASN A 72 7.46 -27.30 -31.48
N GLN A 73 8.12 -26.25 -30.97
CA GLN A 73 9.37 -26.41 -30.20
C GLN A 73 9.18 -27.26 -28.94
N ILE A 74 8.01 -27.13 -28.30
CA ILE A 74 7.71 -27.85 -27.06
C ILE A 74 7.63 -29.37 -27.29
N GLU A 75 7.05 -29.80 -28.40
CA GLU A 75 6.94 -31.23 -28.73
C GLU A 75 8.31 -31.84 -28.98
N PHE A 76 9.18 -31.09 -29.67
CA PHE A 76 10.55 -31.50 -29.92
C PHE A 76 11.38 -31.64 -28.63
N TYR A 77 11.24 -30.72 -27.68
CA TYR A 77 12.03 -30.76 -26.45
C TYR A 77 11.48 -31.71 -25.38
N ARG A 78 10.20 -32.09 -25.44
CA ARG A 78 9.60 -33.01 -24.46
C ARG A 78 10.21 -34.40 -24.47
N THR A 79 10.73 -34.84 -25.60
CA THR A 79 11.42 -36.13 -25.74
C THR A 79 12.87 -36.06 -25.26
N THR A 80 13.36 -34.86 -24.87
CA THR A 80 14.74 -34.68 -24.40
C THR A 80 14.83 -34.59 -22.88
N PRO A 81 15.86 -35.18 -22.25
CA PRO A 81 16.08 -35.11 -20.80
C PRO A 81 16.43 -33.70 -20.29
N LYS A 82 16.57 -32.71 -21.20
CA LYS A 82 16.95 -31.32 -20.89
C LYS A 82 15.77 -30.36 -20.85
N LEU A 83 14.53 -30.84 -20.94
CA LEU A 83 13.33 -30.01 -20.92
C LEU A 83 13.29 -29.05 -19.72
N ILE A 84 13.51 -29.55 -18.51
CA ILE A 84 13.50 -28.72 -17.29
C ILE A 84 14.58 -27.63 -17.38
N SER A 85 15.79 -27.98 -17.83
CA SER A 85 16.87 -27.00 -17.98
C SER A 85 16.52 -25.91 -19.00
N LEU A 86 15.81 -26.25 -20.08
CA LEU A 86 15.33 -25.29 -21.08
C LEU A 86 14.25 -24.37 -20.51
N LEU A 87 13.28 -24.90 -19.78
CA LEU A 87 12.22 -24.12 -19.14
C LEU A 87 12.77 -23.14 -18.11
N VAL A 88 13.67 -23.59 -17.23
CA VAL A 88 14.33 -22.72 -16.25
C VAL A 88 15.21 -21.68 -16.94
N SER A 89 15.94 -22.06 -18.00
CA SER A 89 16.72 -21.10 -18.78
C SER A 89 15.84 -20.01 -19.40
N LYS A 90 14.62 -20.35 -19.85
CA LYS A 90 13.66 -19.39 -20.41
C LYS A 90 13.16 -18.40 -19.37
N LEU A 91 12.74 -18.88 -18.20
CA LEU A 91 12.29 -18.03 -17.10
C LEU A 91 13.39 -17.04 -16.67
N LEU A 92 14.63 -17.53 -16.54
CA LEU A 92 15.77 -16.67 -16.19
C LEU A 92 16.11 -15.67 -17.29
N TYR A 93 16.05 -16.08 -18.55
CA TYR A 93 16.26 -15.17 -19.66
C TYR A 93 15.23 -14.04 -19.68
N TRP A 94 13.94 -14.37 -19.48
CA TRP A 94 12.89 -13.37 -19.37
C TRP A 94 13.07 -12.42 -18.19
N LEU A 95 13.52 -12.95 -17.04
CA LEU A 95 13.86 -12.11 -15.90
C LEU A 95 15.04 -11.17 -16.22
N ILE A 96 16.09 -11.66 -16.88
CA ILE A 96 17.22 -10.84 -17.32
C ILE A 96 16.78 -9.78 -18.31
N LEU A 97 15.94 -10.12 -19.30
CA LEU A 97 15.41 -9.17 -20.26
C LEU A 97 14.63 -8.05 -19.56
N ALA A 98 13.70 -8.40 -18.68
CA ALA A 98 12.94 -7.42 -17.89
C ALA A 98 13.87 -6.55 -17.04
N THR A 99 14.90 -7.16 -16.44
CA THR A 99 15.93 -6.47 -15.63
C THR A 99 16.74 -5.48 -16.45
N VAL A 100 17.20 -5.86 -17.64
CA VAL A 100 17.96 -4.97 -18.53
C VAL A 100 17.12 -3.78 -18.96
N VAL A 101 15.88 -4.03 -19.43
CA VAL A 101 14.96 -2.95 -19.83
C VAL A 101 14.64 -2.03 -18.66
N TYR A 102 14.38 -2.59 -17.48
CA TYR A 102 14.17 -1.84 -16.24
C TYR A 102 15.37 -0.95 -15.89
N PHE A 103 16.59 -1.50 -15.91
CA PHE A 103 17.79 -0.70 -15.58
C PHE A 103 18.02 0.42 -16.59
N ILE A 104 17.80 0.17 -17.90
CA ILE A 104 17.91 1.23 -18.91
C ILE A 104 16.88 2.33 -18.60
N LEU A 105 15.61 1.99 -18.37
CA LEU A 105 14.57 2.96 -18.03
C LEU A 105 14.90 3.75 -16.76
N TYR A 106 15.20 3.05 -15.66
CA TYR A 106 15.50 3.65 -14.36
C TYR A 106 16.72 4.58 -14.45
N LEU A 107 17.84 4.12 -15.02
CA LEU A 107 19.03 4.94 -15.18
C LEU A 107 18.80 6.14 -16.11
N THR A 108 17.93 6.02 -17.12
CA THR A 108 17.58 7.15 -17.99
C THR A 108 16.77 8.20 -17.21
N VAL A 109 15.80 7.79 -16.40
CA VAL A 109 15.01 8.70 -15.54
C VAL A 109 15.90 9.38 -14.50
N VAL A 110 16.69 8.61 -13.73
CA VAL A 110 17.60 9.15 -12.71
C VAL A 110 18.67 10.04 -13.36
N GLY A 111 19.24 9.61 -14.49
CA GLY A 111 20.24 10.37 -15.24
C GLY A 111 19.68 11.70 -15.75
N TYR A 112 18.45 11.71 -16.27
CA TYR A 112 17.78 12.93 -16.70
C TYR A 112 17.60 13.93 -15.54
N ILE A 113 17.05 13.47 -14.41
CA ILE A 113 16.81 14.31 -13.22
C ILE A 113 18.14 14.85 -12.68
N GLN A 114 19.16 14.00 -12.56
CA GLN A 114 20.45 14.42 -12.04
C GLN A 114 21.15 15.43 -12.96
N PHE A 115 21.11 15.21 -14.28
CA PHE A 115 21.77 16.09 -15.24
C PHE A 115 21.06 17.45 -15.37
N THR A 116 19.72 17.46 -15.31
CA THR A 116 18.93 18.67 -15.55
C THR A 116 18.68 19.47 -14.26
N HIS A 117 18.38 18.79 -13.15
CA HIS A 117 17.90 19.42 -11.92
C HIS A 117 18.83 19.27 -10.71
N HIS A 118 19.82 18.38 -10.75
CA HIS A 118 20.80 18.17 -9.66
C HIS A 118 20.19 17.82 -8.29
N ASN A 119 18.97 17.27 -8.27
CA ASN A 119 18.19 16.99 -7.05
C ASN A 119 18.31 15.55 -6.54
N VAL A 120 19.24 14.74 -7.05
CA VAL A 120 19.35 13.32 -6.66
C VAL A 120 20.31 13.12 -5.49
N THR A 121 19.83 12.50 -4.41
CA THR A 121 20.66 12.06 -3.28
C THR A 121 20.73 10.53 -3.21
N ILE A 122 21.77 9.99 -2.55
CA ILE A 122 21.96 8.53 -2.39
C ILE A 122 20.77 7.89 -1.66
N LYS A 123 20.23 8.57 -0.64
CA LYS A 123 19.05 8.10 0.10
C LYS A 123 17.83 7.97 -0.82
N LEU A 124 17.57 9.00 -1.62
CA LEU A 124 16.47 9.02 -2.61
C LEU A 124 16.62 7.91 -3.66
N ILE A 125 17.84 7.62 -4.10
CA ILE A 125 18.12 6.50 -5.02
C ILE A 125 17.73 5.17 -4.36
N GLY A 126 18.07 4.95 -3.08
CA GLY A 126 17.74 3.70 -2.38
C GLY A 126 16.24 3.49 -2.24
N GLU A 127 15.49 4.53 -1.86
CA GLU A 127 14.03 4.50 -1.71
C GLU A 127 13.34 4.28 -3.06
N SER A 128 13.69 5.08 -4.08
CA SER A 128 13.13 4.96 -5.43
C SER A 128 13.48 3.64 -6.12
N PHE A 129 14.69 3.12 -5.93
CA PHE A 129 15.07 1.81 -6.45
C PHE A 129 14.21 0.70 -5.84
N THR A 130 14.02 0.72 -4.51
CA THR A 130 13.18 -0.27 -3.83
C THR A 130 11.76 -0.24 -4.39
N TYR A 131 11.15 0.95 -4.46
CA TYR A 131 9.83 1.13 -5.04
C TYR A 131 9.72 0.58 -6.48
N THR A 132 10.62 1.01 -7.36
CA THR A 132 10.56 0.68 -8.79
C THR A 132 10.86 -0.79 -9.07
N VAL A 133 11.58 -1.50 -8.20
CA VAL A 133 11.68 -2.97 -8.28
C VAL A 133 10.30 -3.63 -8.10
N PHE A 134 9.54 -3.23 -7.09
CA PHE A 134 8.22 -3.83 -6.78
C PHE A 134 7.10 -3.34 -7.70
N CYS A 135 7.21 -2.13 -8.22
CA CYS A 135 6.17 -1.48 -9.03
C CYS A 135 6.47 -1.45 -10.53
N TRP A 136 7.73 -1.65 -10.97
CA TRP A 136 8.10 -1.68 -12.39
C TRP A 136 8.72 -3.02 -12.79
N LEU A 137 9.86 -3.43 -12.20
CA LEU A 137 10.60 -4.63 -12.62
C LEU A 137 9.76 -5.91 -12.50
N LEU A 138 9.20 -6.17 -11.31
CA LEU A 138 8.36 -7.36 -11.10
C LEU A 138 7.12 -7.32 -12.01
N PRO A 139 6.39 -6.19 -12.14
CA PRO A 139 5.31 -6.09 -13.11
C PRO A 139 5.69 -6.32 -14.56
N PHE A 140 6.87 -5.89 -15.02
CA PHE A 140 7.37 -6.21 -16.37
C PHE A 140 7.51 -7.73 -16.56
N TYR A 141 8.16 -8.40 -15.60
CA TYR A 141 8.33 -9.85 -15.64
C TYR A 141 7.00 -10.60 -15.57
N PHE A 142 6.09 -10.19 -14.68
CA PHE A 142 4.77 -10.80 -14.55
C PHE A 142 3.88 -10.58 -15.77
N SER A 143 3.96 -9.40 -16.41
CA SER A 143 3.23 -9.11 -17.64
C SER A 143 3.68 -10.01 -18.79
N LEU A 144 5.00 -10.22 -18.92
CA LEU A 144 5.56 -11.15 -19.88
C LEU A 144 5.01 -12.57 -19.66
N LEU A 145 5.07 -13.07 -18.42
CA LEU A 145 4.53 -14.37 -18.08
C LEU A 145 3.03 -14.46 -18.38
N LEU A 146 2.23 -13.49 -17.96
CA LEU A 146 0.78 -13.48 -18.18
C LEU A 146 0.44 -13.51 -19.68
N GLY A 147 1.10 -12.68 -20.49
CA GLY A 147 0.90 -12.69 -21.95
C GLY A 147 1.26 -14.03 -22.58
N TYR A 148 2.38 -14.61 -22.16
CA TYR A 148 2.80 -15.95 -22.60
C TYR A 148 1.79 -17.04 -22.21
N LEU A 149 1.34 -17.06 -20.96
CA LEU A 149 0.39 -18.05 -20.44
C LEU A 149 -0.96 -17.93 -21.14
N PHE A 150 -1.48 -16.70 -21.30
CA PHE A 150 -2.78 -16.45 -21.90
C PHE A 150 -2.82 -16.93 -23.35
N TYR A 151 -1.81 -16.56 -24.16
CA TYR A 151 -1.71 -17.01 -25.55
C TYR A 151 -1.47 -18.52 -25.64
N SER A 152 -0.72 -19.10 -24.71
CA SER A 152 -0.50 -20.56 -24.68
C SER A 152 -1.79 -21.35 -24.48
N ILE A 153 -2.76 -20.82 -23.73
CA ILE A 153 -4.07 -21.46 -23.47
C ILE A 153 -5.06 -21.19 -24.60
N TYR A 154 -5.03 -19.97 -25.16
CA TYR A 154 -5.90 -19.51 -26.22
C TYR A 154 -5.03 -19.06 -27.40
N PRO A 155 -4.61 -19.96 -28.31
CA PRO A 155 -3.73 -19.59 -29.41
C PRO A 155 -4.52 -19.04 -30.60
N SER A 156 -4.86 -17.75 -30.55
CA SER A 156 -5.65 -17.09 -31.60
C SER A 156 -5.31 -15.61 -31.75
N LEU A 157 -5.61 -15.03 -32.91
CA LEU A 157 -5.50 -13.57 -33.10
C LEU A 157 -6.45 -12.79 -32.17
N PHE A 158 -7.58 -13.37 -31.77
CA PHE A 158 -8.48 -12.75 -30.79
C PHE A 158 -7.88 -12.70 -29.38
N SER A 159 -6.85 -13.48 -29.11
CA SER A 159 -6.20 -13.52 -27.80
C SER A 159 -5.45 -12.23 -27.49
N TYR A 160 -5.03 -11.47 -28.50
CA TYR A 160 -4.45 -10.14 -28.29
C TYR A 160 -5.48 -9.14 -27.75
N LEU A 161 -6.75 -9.23 -28.19
CA LEU A 161 -7.83 -8.42 -27.59
C LEU A 161 -8.07 -8.83 -26.14
N GLY A 162 -8.05 -10.14 -25.85
CA GLY A 162 -8.14 -10.65 -24.49
C GLY A 162 -6.98 -10.18 -23.60
N ILE A 163 -5.76 -10.10 -24.15
CA ILE A 163 -4.59 -9.55 -23.45
C ILE A 163 -4.79 -8.07 -23.12
N ILE A 164 -5.35 -7.26 -24.03
CA ILE A 164 -5.64 -5.84 -23.76
C ILE A 164 -6.65 -5.71 -22.61
N VAL A 165 -7.71 -6.53 -22.62
CA VAL A 165 -8.70 -6.56 -21.52
C VAL A 165 -8.04 -6.98 -20.20
N LEU A 166 -7.25 -8.05 -20.22
CA LEU A 166 -6.54 -8.54 -19.04
C LEU A 166 -5.55 -7.50 -18.50
N TRP A 167 -4.81 -6.84 -19.38
CA TRP A 167 -3.93 -5.73 -19.04
C TRP A 167 -4.72 -4.63 -18.35
N PHE A 168 -5.82 -4.15 -18.95
CA PHE A 168 -6.64 -3.10 -18.35
C PHE A 168 -7.13 -3.47 -16.94
N LEU A 169 -7.64 -4.69 -16.76
CA LEU A 169 -8.13 -5.20 -15.46
C LEU A 169 -7.03 -5.38 -14.39
N THR A 170 -5.79 -5.64 -14.83
CA THR A 170 -4.64 -5.85 -13.93
C THR A 170 -3.75 -4.62 -13.80
N THR A 171 -3.99 -3.55 -14.55
CA THR A 171 -3.24 -2.31 -14.39
C THR A 171 -3.70 -1.53 -13.16
N PRO A 172 -2.81 -0.68 -12.60
CA PRO A 172 -3.18 0.29 -11.57
C PRO A 172 -4.34 1.24 -11.93
N TYR A 173 -4.65 1.41 -13.21
CA TYR A 173 -5.79 2.22 -13.63
C TYR A 173 -7.14 1.68 -13.13
N ASN A 174 -7.20 0.37 -12.86
CA ASN A 174 -8.38 -0.25 -12.27
C ASN A 174 -8.64 0.25 -10.84
N SER A 175 -7.61 0.54 -10.03
CA SER A 175 -7.84 1.19 -8.72
C SER A 175 -8.24 2.65 -8.87
N MET A 176 -7.91 3.30 -9.99
CA MET A 176 -8.33 4.68 -10.24
C MET A 176 -9.80 4.83 -10.68
N LEU A 177 -10.29 3.89 -11.50
CA LEU A 177 -11.65 3.96 -12.05
C LEU A 177 -12.67 3.12 -11.27
N GLY A 178 -12.22 2.23 -10.39
CA GLY A 178 -13.10 1.45 -9.50
C GLY A 178 -13.92 0.37 -10.21
N PHE A 179 -13.46 -0.18 -11.34
CA PHE A 179 -14.21 -1.25 -12.03
C PHE A 179 -14.29 -2.54 -11.22
N ILE A 180 -13.24 -2.84 -10.45
CA ILE A 180 -13.20 -3.95 -9.50
C ILE A 180 -13.16 -3.36 -8.09
N PRO A 181 -13.97 -3.87 -7.14
CA PRO A 181 -13.90 -3.47 -5.74
C PRO A 181 -12.46 -3.53 -5.22
N SER A 182 -12.02 -2.51 -4.48
CA SER A 182 -10.64 -2.36 -4.01
C SER A 182 -10.10 -3.62 -3.31
N TRP A 183 -10.95 -4.34 -2.60
CA TRP A 183 -10.59 -5.58 -1.90
C TRP A 183 -10.23 -6.78 -2.78
N ILE A 184 -10.75 -6.83 -4.00
CA ILE A 184 -10.31 -7.79 -5.02
C ILE A 184 -9.23 -7.14 -5.90
N GLY A 185 -9.49 -5.91 -6.36
CA GLY A 185 -8.67 -5.20 -7.33
C GLY A 185 -7.24 -5.00 -6.84
N GLY A 186 -7.05 -4.59 -5.59
CA GLY A 186 -5.73 -4.38 -5.00
C GLY A 186 -4.83 -5.63 -5.02
N TRP A 187 -5.40 -6.84 -5.02
CA TRP A 187 -4.64 -8.08 -5.17
C TRP A 187 -4.35 -8.49 -6.60
N LEU A 188 -5.17 -8.04 -7.56
CA LEU A 188 -4.99 -8.33 -8.98
C LEU A 188 -4.06 -7.34 -9.68
N ILE A 189 -3.88 -6.14 -9.11
CA ILE A 189 -3.10 -5.07 -9.72
C ILE A 189 -1.60 -5.44 -9.82
N ASN A 190 -1.13 -5.49 -11.05
CA ASN A 190 0.24 -5.68 -11.46
C ASN A 190 0.95 -4.33 -11.68
N GLY A 191 1.25 -3.64 -10.58
CA GLY A 191 1.82 -2.30 -10.54
C GLY A 191 1.55 -1.65 -9.18
N ASP A 192 1.69 -0.34 -9.06
CA ASP A 192 1.33 0.35 -7.81
C ASP A 192 -0.19 0.23 -7.54
N THR A 193 -0.55 -0.30 -6.38
CA THR A 193 -1.94 -0.51 -5.95
C THR A 193 -2.60 0.78 -5.46
N ASN A 194 -1.81 1.76 -5.02
CA ASN A 194 -2.26 2.97 -4.33
C ASN A 194 -2.05 4.25 -5.16
N VAL A 195 -1.99 4.12 -6.49
CA VAL A 195 -1.65 5.22 -7.42
C VAL A 195 -2.41 6.51 -7.18
N GLN A 196 -3.70 6.46 -6.85
CA GLN A 196 -4.47 7.67 -6.53
C GLN A 196 -3.81 8.45 -5.39
N LEU A 197 -3.57 7.79 -4.26
CA LEU A 197 -2.97 8.40 -3.07
C LEU A 197 -1.52 8.83 -3.31
N THR A 198 -0.74 8.01 -4.02
CA THR A 198 0.67 8.33 -4.31
C THR A 198 0.79 9.56 -5.23
N ALA A 199 -0.14 9.73 -6.16
CA ALA A 199 -0.17 10.84 -7.11
C ALA A 199 -0.77 12.14 -6.52
N THR A 200 -1.76 12.04 -5.62
CA THR A 200 -2.50 13.20 -5.09
C THR A 200 -2.01 13.75 -3.75
N ASN A 201 -1.33 12.95 -2.91
CA ASN A 201 -0.96 13.42 -1.57
C ASN A 201 0.21 14.41 -1.53
N ILE A 202 0.11 15.36 -0.59
CA ILE A 202 0.99 16.52 -0.41
C ILE A 202 2.32 16.14 0.27
N TYR A 203 2.38 15.01 0.99
CA TYR A 203 3.59 14.61 1.73
C TYR A 203 4.62 13.90 0.82
N PRO A 204 5.77 14.54 0.51
CA PRO A 204 6.70 14.03 -0.50
C PRO A 204 7.49 12.79 -0.04
N LEU A 205 7.69 12.63 1.27
CA LEU A 205 8.73 11.77 1.85
C LEU A 205 8.39 10.27 1.89
N GLU A 206 7.13 9.85 1.72
CA GLU A 206 6.72 8.45 1.94
C GLU A 206 6.14 7.72 0.71
N LYS A 207 6.13 8.39 -0.45
CA LYS A 207 5.50 7.93 -1.70
C LYS A 207 6.10 6.66 -2.32
N MET A 208 7.19 6.14 -1.77
CA MET A 208 8.01 5.07 -2.37
C MET A 208 8.30 3.89 -1.45
N LEU A 209 7.58 3.74 -0.35
CA LEU A 209 7.79 2.60 0.55
C LEU A 209 6.71 1.53 0.29
N PRO A 210 7.06 0.39 -0.35
CA PRO A 210 6.13 -0.72 -0.48
C PRO A 210 5.77 -1.25 0.91
N ASN A 211 4.49 -1.51 1.16
CA ASN A 211 4.06 -2.14 2.41
C ASN A 211 4.25 -3.66 2.36
N THR A 212 4.18 -4.30 3.54
CA THR A 212 4.24 -5.78 3.67
C THR A 212 3.21 -6.49 2.80
N GLY A 213 2.01 -5.91 2.61
CA GLY A 213 0.99 -6.44 1.70
C GLY A 213 1.47 -6.57 0.26
N VAL A 214 2.16 -5.56 -0.29
CA VAL A 214 2.74 -5.59 -1.64
C VAL A 214 3.80 -6.69 -1.76
N TYR A 215 4.67 -6.87 -0.75
CA TYR A 215 5.64 -8.00 -0.78
C TYR A 215 4.94 -9.35 -0.89
N ILE A 216 3.90 -9.56 -0.06
CA ILE A 216 3.13 -10.81 -0.05
C ILE A 216 2.38 -11.01 -1.36
N GLN A 217 1.76 -9.95 -1.88
CA GLN A 217 1.08 -9.97 -3.17
C GLN A 217 2.05 -10.36 -4.30
N ARG A 218 3.26 -9.78 -4.35
CA ARG A 218 4.25 -10.10 -5.38
C ARG A 218 4.79 -11.51 -5.27
N LEU A 219 5.06 -11.98 -4.05
CA LEU A 219 5.44 -13.37 -3.81
C LEU A 219 4.35 -14.31 -4.29
N PHE A 220 3.09 -14.01 -3.97
CA PHE A 220 1.94 -14.79 -4.37
C PHE A 220 1.76 -14.82 -5.90
N MET A 221 1.81 -13.67 -6.57
CA MET A 221 1.78 -13.57 -8.04
C MET A 221 2.89 -14.40 -8.68
N CYS A 222 4.12 -14.32 -8.15
CA CYS A 222 5.25 -15.09 -8.65
C CYS A 222 4.99 -16.60 -8.55
N LEU A 223 4.57 -17.08 -7.38
CA LEU A 223 4.26 -18.50 -7.17
C LEU A 223 3.13 -18.98 -8.08
N LEU A 224 2.07 -18.17 -8.25
CA LEU A 224 0.94 -18.49 -9.11
C LEU A 224 1.37 -18.61 -10.58
N LEU A 225 2.10 -17.62 -11.10
CA LEU A 225 2.53 -17.60 -12.50
C LEU A 225 3.52 -18.71 -12.83
N LEU A 226 4.47 -18.99 -11.93
CA LEU A 226 5.41 -20.10 -12.10
C LEU A 226 4.71 -21.46 -12.05
N SER A 227 3.72 -21.61 -11.15
CA SER A 227 2.91 -22.83 -11.06
C SER A 227 2.08 -23.05 -12.33
N LEU A 228 1.43 -21.99 -12.84
CA LEU A 228 0.69 -22.04 -14.10
C LEU A 228 1.62 -22.35 -15.28
N PHE A 229 2.79 -21.73 -15.34
CA PHE A 229 3.80 -22.02 -16.38
C PHE A 229 4.24 -23.48 -16.36
N GLY A 230 4.57 -24.03 -15.19
CA GLY A 230 4.91 -25.43 -15.02
C GLY A 230 3.79 -26.37 -15.45
N LEU A 231 2.55 -26.07 -15.05
CA LEU A 231 1.38 -26.88 -15.39
C LEU A 231 1.07 -26.89 -16.89
N ILE A 232 1.10 -25.75 -17.57
CA ILE A 232 0.89 -25.67 -19.03
C ILE A 232 1.95 -26.49 -19.77
N LYS A 233 3.19 -26.51 -19.27
CA LYS A 233 4.27 -27.28 -19.88
C LYS A 233 4.15 -28.78 -19.58
N ALA A 234 3.64 -29.16 -18.42
CA ALA A 234 3.45 -30.55 -17.99
C ALA A 234 2.21 -31.23 -18.61
N TYR A 235 1.08 -30.52 -18.73
CA TYR A 235 -0.20 -31.07 -19.20
C TYR A 235 -0.68 -30.34 -20.46
N GLN A 236 -1.25 -31.06 -21.44
CA GLN A 236 -1.69 -30.47 -22.73
C GLN A 236 -3.18 -30.74 -23.06
N LYS A 237 -3.96 -31.29 -22.13
CA LYS A 237 -5.36 -31.72 -22.36
C LYS A 237 -6.38 -30.75 -21.75
N VAL A 238 -7.68 -30.93 -22.08
CA VAL A 238 -8.84 -30.20 -21.52
C VAL A 238 -8.83 -30.11 -19.98
N GLN A 239 -8.28 -31.12 -19.29
CA GLN A 239 -8.11 -31.12 -17.84
C GLN A 239 -7.20 -29.99 -17.33
N LEU A 240 -6.21 -29.55 -18.11
CA LEU A 240 -5.35 -28.40 -17.81
C LEU A 240 -6.19 -27.12 -17.64
N LYS A 241 -7.14 -26.87 -18.52
CA LYS A 241 -7.99 -25.66 -18.45
C LYS A 241 -8.81 -25.64 -17.15
N ARG A 242 -9.28 -26.81 -16.70
CA ARG A 242 -10.00 -26.95 -15.41
C ARG A 242 -9.09 -26.74 -14.21
N VAL A 243 -7.89 -27.32 -14.21
CA VAL A 243 -6.92 -27.17 -13.12
C VAL A 243 -6.39 -25.74 -13.03
N CYS A 244 -6.04 -25.12 -14.15
CA CYS A 244 -5.65 -23.71 -14.20
C CYS A 244 -6.79 -22.80 -13.75
N GLY A 245 -8.04 -23.07 -14.18
CA GLY A 245 -9.21 -22.34 -13.70
C GLY A 245 -9.40 -22.46 -12.18
N GLY A 246 -9.25 -23.66 -11.62
CA GLY A 246 -9.32 -23.87 -10.16
C GLY A 246 -8.23 -23.12 -9.40
N LEU A 247 -7.00 -23.09 -9.92
CA LEU A 247 -5.89 -22.31 -9.34
C LEU A 247 -6.14 -20.81 -9.39
N VAL A 248 -6.69 -20.29 -10.49
CA VAL A 248 -7.06 -18.87 -10.60
C VAL A 248 -8.20 -18.53 -9.63
N ILE A 249 -9.22 -19.39 -9.51
CA ILE A 249 -10.31 -19.18 -8.55
C ILE A 249 -9.77 -19.19 -7.11
N ALA A 250 -8.95 -20.19 -6.75
CA ALA A 250 -8.32 -20.25 -5.44
C ALA A 250 -7.47 -19.00 -5.15
N ALA A 251 -6.74 -18.51 -6.16
CA ALA A 251 -5.97 -17.28 -6.07
C ALA A 251 -6.85 -16.04 -5.87
N CYS A 252 -7.99 -15.96 -6.54
CA CYS A 252 -8.96 -14.88 -6.36
C CYS A 252 -9.68 -14.93 -5.00
N THR A 253 -9.71 -16.08 -4.32
CA THR A 253 -10.30 -16.21 -2.97
C THR A 253 -9.33 -15.92 -1.82
N LEU A 254 -8.02 -15.97 -2.06
CA LEU A 254 -7.00 -15.70 -1.05
C LEU A 254 -7.08 -14.30 -0.39
N PRO A 255 -7.46 -13.22 -1.10
CA PRO A 255 -7.72 -11.91 -0.50
C PRO A 255 -8.70 -11.92 0.68
N ILE A 256 -9.62 -12.88 0.73
CA ILE A 256 -10.64 -13.00 1.78
C ILE A 256 -10.03 -13.44 3.12
N PHE A 257 -8.92 -14.17 3.08
CA PHE A 257 -8.30 -14.79 4.26
C PHE A 257 -6.97 -14.16 4.66
N SER A 258 -6.37 -13.32 3.81
CA SER A 258 -5.09 -12.68 4.11
C SER A 258 -5.27 -11.49 5.07
N PRO A 259 -4.55 -11.47 6.21
CA PRO A 259 -4.55 -10.31 7.11
C PRO A 259 -3.70 -9.14 6.59
N TYR A 260 -2.90 -9.37 5.54
CA TYR A 260 -2.06 -8.34 4.92
C TYR A 260 -2.74 -7.81 3.67
N VAL A 261 -2.91 -6.49 3.56
CA VAL A 261 -3.65 -5.85 2.49
C VAL A 261 -2.69 -4.99 1.64
N PRO A 262 -2.55 -5.23 0.32
CA PRO A 262 -1.61 -4.47 -0.52
C PRO A 262 -2.12 -3.09 -0.93
N TYR A 263 -3.40 -2.78 -0.68
CA TYR A 263 -4.05 -1.52 -1.04
C TYR A 263 -4.52 -0.76 0.21
N ILE A 264 -4.69 0.55 0.11
CA ILE A 264 -5.33 1.39 1.13
C ILE A 264 -6.84 1.39 0.85
N THR A 265 -7.63 1.15 1.89
CA THR A 265 -9.08 1.10 1.79
C THR A 265 -9.62 2.52 1.65
N ASP A 266 -10.07 2.86 0.44
CA ASP A 266 -11.04 3.92 0.13
C ASP A 266 -10.64 5.36 0.56
N PRO A 267 -10.02 6.17 -0.34
CA PRO A 267 -9.74 7.58 -0.10
C PRO A 267 -11.01 8.42 0.14
N GLU A 268 -12.19 7.99 -0.35
CA GLU A 268 -13.43 8.74 -0.12
C GLU A 268 -13.93 8.62 1.33
N ARG A 269 -13.39 7.67 2.12
CA ARG A 269 -13.69 7.51 3.55
C ARG A 269 -12.72 8.24 4.48
N THR A 270 -11.63 8.82 3.99
CA THR A 270 -10.67 9.57 4.83
C THR A 270 -11.14 11.01 4.99
N GLY A 271 -12.29 11.18 5.65
CA GLY A 271 -12.91 12.47 5.91
C GLY A 271 -12.27 13.27 7.05
N LEU A 272 -11.08 12.90 7.53
CA LEU A 272 -10.47 13.57 8.68
C LEU A 272 -9.88 14.93 8.31
N GLN A 273 -9.21 15.05 7.16
CA GLN A 273 -8.63 16.31 6.67
C GLN A 273 -9.68 17.41 6.44
N ASP A 274 -10.90 17.03 6.05
CA ASP A 274 -12.00 17.97 5.81
C ASP A 274 -12.95 18.11 7.01
N SER A 275 -12.80 17.30 8.06
CA SER A 275 -13.70 17.34 9.23
C SER A 275 -13.28 18.42 10.23
N VAL A 276 -14.06 19.48 10.30
CA VAL A 276 -13.95 20.47 11.37
C VAL A 276 -14.72 19.97 12.59
N PHE A 277 -14.04 19.85 13.73
CA PHE A 277 -14.71 19.55 14.99
C PHE A 277 -15.67 20.70 15.34
N THR A 278 -16.94 20.36 15.54
CA THR A 278 -17.98 21.30 15.95
C THR A 278 -18.60 20.83 17.25
N LEU A 279 -18.97 21.78 18.11
CA LEU A 279 -19.77 21.51 19.29
C LEU A 279 -21.25 21.72 18.94
N PRO A 280 -22.15 20.79 19.33
CA PRO A 280 -23.57 21.00 19.17
C PRO A 280 -24.00 22.27 19.92
N GLN A 281 -24.96 23.01 19.35
CA GLN A 281 -25.53 24.21 19.96
C GLN A 281 -26.38 23.82 21.18
N GLY A 282 -25.73 23.61 22.33
CA GLY A 282 -26.34 23.20 23.58
C GLY A 282 -25.49 23.62 24.78
N ASN A 283 -26.11 23.68 25.97
CA ASN A 283 -25.45 24.17 27.18
C ASN A 283 -24.53 23.10 27.79
N LEU A 284 -23.34 22.92 27.22
CA LEU A 284 -22.29 22.00 27.69
C LEU A 284 -21.51 22.54 28.91
N SER A 285 -21.69 23.82 29.26
CA SER A 285 -20.87 24.56 30.23
C SER A 285 -20.66 23.82 31.55
N ASN A 286 -21.71 23.21 32.09
CA ASN A 286 -21.67 22.53 33.38
C ASN A 286 -20.96 21.17 33.37
N LYS A 287 -20.75 20.53 32.21
CA LYS A 287 -20.09 19.21 32.08
C LYS A 287 -18.62 19.30 31.67
N LEU A 288 -18.10 20.52 31.55
CA LEU A 288 -16.72 20.84 31.18
C LEU A 288 -15.88 21.30 32.39
N ASP A 289 -16.40 21.15 33.60
CA ASP A 289 -15.74 21.54 34.85
C ASP A 289 -14.86 20.41 35.40
N TYR A 290 -13.86 20.03 34.61
CA TYR A 290 -12.86 19.04 35.00
C TYR A 290 -11.49 19.40 34.41
N LYS A 291 -10.42 18.84 35.00
CA LYS A 291 -9.05 19.08 34.57
C LYS A 291 -8.40 17.76 34.21
N ILE A 292 -7.74 17.73 33.05
CA ILE A 292 -6.84 16.65 32.66
C ILE A 292 -5.40 17.09 32.98
N SER A 293 -4.60 16.18 33.52
CA SER A 293 -3.20 16.46 33.87
C SER A 293 -2.22 15.70 32.99
N ASP A 294 -2.53 14.44 32.69
CA ASP A 294 -1.62 13.53 32.02
C ASP A 294 -2.37 12.57 31.09
N TYR A 295 -1.75 12.28 29.95
CA TYR A 295 -2.15 11.22 29.02
C TYR A 295 -1.05 10.18 28.93
N HIS A 296 -1.45 8.92 28.99
CA HIS A 296 -0.63 7.79 28.58
C HIS A 296 -1.32 7.09 27.42
N ILE A 297 -0.67 7.03 26.26
CA ILE A 297 -1.22 6.44 25.05
C ILE A 297 -0.33 5.28 24.64
N ASP A 298 -0.93 4.09 24.64
CA ASP A 298 -0.27 2.86 24.21
C ASP A 298 -0.82 2.47 22.85
N PHE A 299 -0.02 2.70 21.80
CA PHE A 299 -0.43 2.34 20.45
C PHE A 299 -0.31 0.82 20.26
N VAL A 300 -1.44 0.19 19.95
CA VAL A 300 -1.49 -1.21 19.52
C VAL A 300 -1.80 -1.19 18.02
N HIS A 301 -0.87 -0.70 17.21
CA HIS A 301 -1.07 -0.72 15.77
C HIS A 301 -1.00 -2.15 15.26
N GLY A 302 -2.14 -2.67 14.81
CA GLY A 302 -2.20 -3.94 14.10
C GLY A 302 -1.51 -3.78 12.75
N GLN A 303 -0.43 -4.51 12.51
CA GLN A 303 0.29 -4.51 11.23
C GLN A 303 -0.57 -5.00 10.03
N ASN A 304 -1.85 -5.30 10.26
CA ASN A 304 -2.75 -6.10 9.44
C ASN A 304 -4.15 -5.47 9.45
N ASN A 305 -4.77 -5.31 8.28
CA ASN A 305 -6.10 -4.71 8.04
C ASN A 305 -6.31 -3.21 8.24
N HIS A 306 -5.24 -2.44 8.49
CA HIS A 306 -5.35 -1.00 8.66
C HIS A 306 -6.30 -0.57 9.80
N ASP A 307 -6.36 -1.37 10.87
CA ASP A 307 -7.07 -1.01 12.09
C ASP A 307 -6.13 -0.23 13.01
N PHE A 308 -6.54 0.95 13.42
CA PHE A 308 -5.80 1.74 14.40
C PHE A 308 -6.44 1.57 15.77
N ASN A 309 -5.75 0.82 16.63
CA ASN A 309 -6.17 0.55 17.99
C ASN A 309 -5.17 1.15 18.97
N TYR A 310 -5.67 1.71 20.06
CA TYR A 310 -4.83 2.20 21.14
C TYR A 310 -5.60 2.18 22.46
N THR A 311 -4.85 2.06 23.54
CA THR A 311 -5.35 2.29 24.88
C THR A 311 -4.89 3.68 25.32
N VAL A 312 -5.79 4.45 25.92
CA VAL A 312 -5.47 5.74 26.52
C VAL A 312 -5.86 5.75 28.00
N ASP A 313 -4.90 6.10 28.84
CA ASP A 313 -5.12 6.40 30.25
C ASP A 313 -5.05 7.91 30.46
N ILE A 314 -6.14 8.49 30.96
CA ILE A 314 -6.31 9.92 31.19
C ILE A 314 -6.36 10.16 32.69
N SER A 315 -5.36 10.86 33.22
CA SER A 315 -5.38 11.34 34.61
C SER A 315 -6.21 12.60 34.69
N LEU A 316 -7.33 12.55 35.41
CA LEU A 316 -8.27 13.65 35.52
C LEU A 316 -8.78 13.88 36.94
N THR A 317 -9.20 15.11 37.19
CA THR A 317 -9.89 15.55 38.40
C THR A 317 -11.16 16.28 38.00
N SER A 318 -12.31 15.81 38.50
CA SER A 318 -13.62 16.41 38.24
C SER A 318 -14.32 16.80 39.54
N GLN A 319 -15.19 17.81 39.48
CA GLN A 319 -16.10 18.13 40.58
C GLN A 319 -17.46 17.44 40.43
N LYS A 320 -17.76 16.88 39.25
CA LYS A 320 -19.03 16.25 38.91
C LYS A 320 -18.81 14.85 38.34
N PRO A 321 -19.72 13.91 38.61
CA PRO A 321 -19.59 12.54 38.12
C PRO A 321 -19.70 12.45 36.60
N GLU A 322 -20.51 13.30 35.98
CA GLU A 322 -20.68 13.32 34.53
C GLU A 322 -19.66 14.29 33.88
N ILE A 323 -18.86 13.77 32.96
CA ILE A 323 -17.94 14.55 32.13
C ILE A 323 -18.21 14.32 30.65
N VAL A 324 -17.75 15.24 29.81
CA VAL A 324 -17.86 15.14 28.35
C VAL A 324 -16.49 15.32 27.73
N LEU A 325 -16.05 14.35 26.93
CA LEU A 325 -14.82 14.38 26.15
C LEU A 325 -15.14 14.56 24.66
N ALA A 326 -14.21 15.14 23.92
CA ALA A 326 -14.25 15.22 22.46
C ALA A 326 -13.49 14.03 21.87
N LEU A 327 -14.13 13.29 20.98
CA LEU A 327 -13.54 12.21 20.21
C LEU A 327 -14.30 12.09 18.90
N TRP A 328 -13.61 12.14 17.77
CA TRP A 328 -14.22 12.07 16.44
C TRP A 328 -15.18 10.89 16.29
N GLN A 329 -16.29 11.10 15.57
CA GLN A 329 -17.39 10.14 15.42
C GLN A 329 -16.93 8.74 15.00
N SER A 330 -15.89 8.65 14.19
CA SER A 330 -15.45 7.37 13.65
C SER A 330 -14.64 6.49 14.62
N PHE A 331 -14.12 7.06 15.71
CA PHE A 331 -13.36 6.35 16.74
C PHE A 331 -14.28 5.66 17.75
N ARG A 332 -14.28 4.33 17.79
CA ARG A 332 -15.16 3.53 18.65
C ARG A 332 -14.45 3.22 19.97
N ILE A 333 -15.16 3.37 21.08
CA ILE A 333 -14.68 2.96 22.41
C ILE A 333 -15.23 1.57 22.70
N SER A 334 -14.36 0.57 22.86
CA SER A 334 -14.75 -0.81 23.13
C SER A 334 -14.92 -1.09 24.62
N GLN A 335 -14.06 -0.50 25.45
CA GLN A 335 -14.06 -0.64 26.91
C GLN A 335 -13.64 0.66 27.56
N ALA A 336 -14.18 0.92 28.76
CA ALA A 336 -13.67 1.98 29.62
C ALA A 336 -13.77 1.61 31.10
N SER A 337 -12.84 2.12 31.88
CA SER A 337 -12.80 1.97 33.33
C SER A 337 -12.26 3.22 33.99
N PHE A 338 -12.70 3.49 35.22
CA PHE A 338 -12.18 4.57 36.05
C PHE A 338 -11.66 3.99 37.35
N ASN A 339 -10.38 4.23 37.66
CA ASN A 339 -9.71 3.64 38.82
C ASN A 339 -9.88 2.10 38.90
N GLY A 340 -9.90 1.44 37.73
CA GLY A 340 -10.09 0.00 37.60
C GLY A 340 -11.54 -0.49 37.70
N ALA A 341 -12.51 0.37 38.03
CA ALA A 341 -13.93 0.02 38.00
C ALA A 341 -14.51 0.20 36.58
N PRO A 342 -15.19 -0.80 36.00
CA PRO A 342 -15.74 -0.71 34.65
C PRO A 342 -16.84 0.36 34.57
N ILE A 343 -16.87 1.11 33.47
CA ILE A 343 -17.95 2.05 33.15
C ILE A 343 -18.92 1.32 32.22
N PRO A 344 -20.13 0.95 32.69
CA PRO A 344 -21.01 0.01 31.98
C PRO A 344 -21.64 0.60 30.71
N SER A 345 -21.78 1.92 30.62
CA SER A 345 -22.28 2.58 29.42
C SER A 345 -21.59 3.92 29.19
N ILE A 346 -20.94 4.05 28.04
CA ILE A 346 -20.53 5.34 27.50
C ILE A 346 -21.55 5.73 26.43
N LYS A 347 -22.11 6.93 26.55
CA LYS A 347 -22.96 7.48 25.49
C LYS A 347 -22.07 8.28 24.55
N LYS A 348 -22.05 7.90 23.27
CA LYS A 348 -21.41 8.67 22.21
C LYS A 348 -22.48 9.36 21.36
N ASP A 349 -22.30 10.65 21.13
CA ASP A 349 -23.18 11.48 20.29
C ASP A 349 -22.30 12.31 19.35
N GLU A 350 -22.29 11.94 18.08
CA GLU A 350 -21.37 12.49 17.06
C GLU A 350 -19.91 12.50 17.55
N ASN A 351 -19.35 13.68 17.80
CA ASN A 351 -17.96 13.88 18.24
C ASN A 351 -17.80 14.01 19.77
N LEU A 352 -18.85 13.75 20.54
CA LEU A 352 -18.85 13.86 21.99
C LEU A 352 -19.04 12.51 22.67
N VAL A 353 -18.30 12.33 23.75
CA VAL A 353 -18.30 11.13 24.58
C VAL A 353 -18.70 11.53 25.99
N TYR A 354 -19.87 11.08 26.42
CA TYR A 354 -20.41 11.31 27.76
C TYR A 354 -20.01 10.14 28.65
N VAL A 355 -19.36 10.46 29.77
CA VAL A 355 -18.81 9.48 30.71
C VAL A 355 -19.33 9.78 32.10
N ASP A 356 -19.97 8.78 32.71
CA ASP A 356 -20.37 8.79 34.12
C ASP A 356 -19.27 8.12 34.96
N LEU A 357 -18.50 8.93 35.68
CA LEU A 357 -17.40 8.48 36.52
C LEU A 357 -17.94 7.73 37.75
N PRO A 358 -17.59 6.44 37.93
CA PRO A 358 -18.00 5.67 39.09
C PRO A 358 -17.19 6.04 40.34
N GLY A 359 -17.84 6.05 41.50
CA GLY A 359 -17.17 6.18 42.80
C GLY A 359 -17.43 7.51 43.51
N LYS A 360 -16.88 7.62 44.72
CA LYS A 360 -17.03 8.81 45.59
C LYS A 360 -15.95 9.85 45.35
N THR A 361 -14.79 9.41 44.89
CA THR A 361 -13.65 10.26 44.56
C THR A 361 -13.62 10.45 43.06
N LEU A 362 -13.71 11.69 42.60
CA LEU A 362 -13.73 12.05 41.18
C LEU A 362 -12.34 12.46 40.67
N GLU A 363 -11.31 11.89 41.29
CA GLU A 363 -9.91 12.03 40.92
C GLU A 363 -9.36 10.64 40.63
N GLY A 364 -8.68 10.49 39.50
CA GLY A 364 -8.18 9.18 39.10
C GLY A 364 -7.84 9.06 37.64
N THR A 365 -7.69 7.80 37.22
CA THR A 365 -7.32 7.44 35.85
C THR A 365 -8.52 6.85 35.13
N LEU A 366 -8.91 7.51 34.04
CA LEU A 366 -9.90 7.02 33.07
C LEU A 366 -9.16 6.30 31.95
N ARG A 367 -9.31 4.98 31.90
CA ARG A 367 -8.77 4.13 30.84
C ARG A 367 -9.83 3.90 29.77
N MET A 368 -9.47 4.07 28.50
CA MET A 368 -10.31 3.73 27.35
C MET A 368 -9.54 2.92 26.32
N ASP A 369 -10.19 1.88 25.79
CA ASP A 369 -9.70 1.14 24.64
C ASP A 369 -10.44 1.64 23.39
N ILE A 370 -9.69 2.20 22.43
CA ILE A 370 -10.21 2.91 21.27
C ILE A 370 -9.74 2.25 19.98
N ALA A 371 -10.65 2.15 19.02
CA ALA A 371 -10.42 1.57 17.69
C ALA A 371 -11.02 2.45 16.60
N THR A 372 -10.33 2.62 15.48
CA THR A 372 -10.89 3.24 14.27
C THR A 372 -10.40 2.54 13.01
N ASP A 373 -11.26 2.51 12.00
CA ASP A 373 -10.98 2.07 10.63
C ASP A 373 -10.72 3.27 9.69
N SER A 374 -10.99 4.50 10.17
CA SER A 374 -10.95 5.76 9.43
C SER A 374 -9.96 6.70 10.09
N TYR A 375 -8.74 6.62 9.58
CA TYR A 375 -7.64 7.52 9.85
C TYR A 375 -6.91 7.78 8.53
N ASP A 376 -6.16 8.89 8.46
CA ASP A 376 -5.40 9.25 7.27
C ASP A 376 -4.19 8.32 7.14
N LYS A 377 -4.40 7.23 6.39
CA LYS A 377 -3.38 6.28 6.01
C LYS A 377 -2.50 6.93 4.95
N ILE A 378 -1.29 7.35 5.32
CA ILE A 378 -0.28 7.81 4.35
C ILE A 378 0.23 6.60 3.56
N THR A 379 0.53 5.52 4.28
CA THR A 379 0.84 4.21 3.72
C THR A 379 0.07 3.16 4.53
N PRO A 380 0.05 1.89 4.08
CA PRO A 380 -0.57 0.83 4.88
C PRO A 380 0.04 0.60 6.28
N ASN A 381 1.23 1.13 6.54
CA ASN A 381 1.92 1.04 7.83
C ASN A 381 2.25 2.42 8.45
N THR A 382 1.90 3.51 7.76
CA THR A 382 2.12 4.88 8.24
C THR A 382 0.82 5.65 8.23
N PHE A 383 0.59 6.41 9.28
CA PHE A 383 -0.56 7.26 9.41
C PHE A 383 -0.15 8.57 10.04
N GLU A 384 -0.94 9.60 9.77
CA GLU A 384 -0.80 10.89 10.42
C GLU A 384 -1.95 11.10 11.37
N LEU A 385 -1.62 11.55 12.59
CA LEU A 385 -2.60 12.02 13.56
C LEU A 385 -2.40 13.51 13.78
N ILE A 386 -3.29 14.29 13.16
CA ILE A 386 -3.24 15.75 13.18
C ILE A 386 -3.47 16.25 14.60
N SER A 387 -2.59 17.13 15.08
CA SER A 387 -2.63 17.64 16.45
C SER A 387 -3.81 18.51 16.80
N THR A 388 -4.46 19.10 15.78
CA THR A 388 -5.65 19.93 15.97
C THR A 388 -6.94 19.13 15.98
N SER A 389 -6.86 17.81 15.98
CA SER A 389 -8.00 16.93 15.81
C SER A 389 -8.22 16.01 17.00
N PRO A 390 -9.49 15.78 17.43
CA PRO A 390 -9.81 14.91 18.56
C PRO A 390 -9.78 13.44 18.15
N TRP A 391 -8.62 12.96 17.70
CA TRP A 391 -8.35 11.54 17.46
C TRP A 391 -8.11 10.78 18.76
N TYR A 392 -7.79 11.47 19.85
CA TYR A 392 -7.81 11.00 21.24
C TYR A 392 -8.89 11.74 22.04
N PRO A 393 -9.35 11.20 23.19
CA PRO A 393 -10.35 11.87 24.01
C PRO A 393 -9.76 13.15 24.61
N MET A 394 -10.14 14.29 24.06
CA MET A 394 -9.66 15.62 24.46
C MET A 394 -10.70 16.35 25.31
N HIS A 395 -10.28 17.40 26.00
CA HIS A 395 -11.23 18.36 26.55
C HIS A 395 -11.98 19.09 25.40
N PRO A 396 -13.32 19.16 25.36
CA PRO A 396 -14.05 19.71 24.21
C PRO A 396 -13.71 21.16 23.83
N LYS A 397 -13.36 22.00 24.82
CA LYS A 397 -12.89 23.37 24.55
C LYS A 397 -11.53 23.40 23.84
N GLU A 398 -10.65 22.46 24.16
CA GLU A 398 -9.35 22.30 23.54
C GLU A 398 -9.51 21.79 22.10
N ALA A 399 -10.32 20.74 21.89
CA ALA A 399 -10.61 20.22 20.55
C ALA A 399 -11.22 21.27 19.60
N LEU A 400 -12.03 22.21 20.13
CA LEU A 400 -12.60 23.31 19.33
C LEU A 400 -11.55 24.33 18.88
N ASN A 401 -10.58 24.64 19.75
CA ASN A 401 -9.54 25.63 19.45
C ASN A 401 -8.27 25.36 20.27
N PRO A 402 -7.39 24.45 19.81
CA PRO A 402 -6.21 24.04 20.56
C PRO A 402 -5.24 25.19 20.81
N TYR A 403 -5.17 26.16 19.90
CA TYR A 403 -4.28 27.31 20.00
C TYR A 403 -4.65 28.28 21.14
N HIS A 404 -5.94 28.44 21.40
CA HIS A 404 -6.44 29.40 22.39
C HIS A 404 -6.89 28.77 23.71
N ASN A 405 -7.32 27.51 23.67
CA ASN A 405 -7.86 26.80 24.84
C ASN A 405 -6.97 25.63 25.30
N GLY A 406 -5.84 25.39 24.63
CA GLY A 406 -4.90 24.31 24.96
C GLY A 406 -4.28 24.48 26.34
N VAL A 407 -4.34 23.43 27.14
CA VAL A 407 -3.69 23.35 28.44
C VAL A 407 -2.41 22.55 28.30
N LYS A 408 -1.35 22.96 29.01
CA LYS A 408 -0.11 22.17 29.00
C LYS A 408 -0.26 20.91 29.85
N GLU A 409 -0.38 19.77 29.19
CA GLU A 409 -0.53 18.45 29.80
C GLU A 409 0.72 17.61 29.55
N THR A 410 0.94 16.59 30.39
CA THR A 410 2.02 15.64 30.14
C THR A 410 1.52 14.53 29.24
N TYR A 411 2.20 14.31 28.12
CA TYR A 411 1.91 13.20 27.23
C TYR A 411 3.02 12.16 27.33
N THR A 412 2.64 10.89 27.45
CA THR A 412 3.54 9.75 27.33
C THR A 412 2.98 8.80 26.29
N ILE A 413 3.74 8.55 25.23
CA ILE A 413 3.40 7.56 24.21
C ILE A 413 4.30 6.36 24.39
N THR A 414 3.71 5.16 24.36
CA THR A 414 4.48 3.93 24.22
C THR A 414 4.02 3.09 23.04
N THR A 415 4.97 2.35 22.47
CA THR A 415 4.69 1.39 21.41
C THR A 415 5.33 0.05 21.73
N PRO A 416 4.62 -1.08 21.55
CA PRO A 416 5.09 -2.41 21.89
C PRO A 416 6.23 -2.91 20.99
N LYS A 417 6.51 -2.23 19.88
CA LYS A 417 7.70 -2.43 19.05
C LYS A 417 8.45 -1.11 18.95
N ALA A 418 9.79 -1.18 18.92
CA ALA A 418 10.64 -0.08 18.49
C ALA A 418 10.33 0.24 17.02
N SER A 419 9.24 0.97 16.76
CA SER A 419 9.02 1.59 15.47
C SER A 419 10.00 2.75 15.41
N GLU A 420 11.12 2.54 14.74
CA GLU A 420 12.18 3.53 14.59
C GLU A 420 11.70 4.82 13.89
N ASN A 421 10.46 4.87 13.39
CA ASN A 421 9.93 5.90 12.51
C ASN A 421 8.65 6.59 13.03
N ILE A 422 8.46 6.76 14.36
CA ILE A 422 7.42 7.70 14.84
C ILE A 422 8.02 9.10 14.90
N ILE A 423 7.42 10.03 14.15
CA ILE A 423 7.73 11.44 14.19
C ILE A 423 6.67 12.12 15.05
N SER A 424 7.04 12.49 16.27
CA SER A 424 6.15 13.21 17.17
C SER A 424 6.77 14.54 17.58
N ASN A 425 5.92 15.50 17.94
CA ASN A 425 6.34 16.73 18.61
C ASN A 425 6.81 16.49 20.06
N LEU A 426 6.72 15.25 20.57
CA LEU A 426 7.31 14.83 21.85
C LEU A 426 8.79 14.41 21.70
N PRO A 427 9.65 14.76 22.67
CA PRO A 427 11.03 14.27 22.66
C PRO A 427 11.07 12.76 22.96
N LYS A 428 11.84 12.03 22.15
CA LYS A 428 12.13 10.61 22.34
C LYS A 428 12.95 10.42 23.61
N GLN A 429 12.47 9.60 24.54
CA GLN A 429 13.17 9.28 25.80
C GLN A 429 13.98 7.99 25.67
N SER A 430 13.38 6.98 25.05
CA SER A 430 13.99 5.67 24.75
C SER A 430 13.29 5.07 23.53
N ASP A 431 13.79 3.95 23.03
CA ASP A 431 13.10 3.23 21.96
C ASP A 431 11.68 2.85 22.38
N GLY A 432 10.71 3.16 21.50
CA GLY A 432 9.29 2.94 21.76
C GLY A 432 8.67 3.83 22.84
N ARG A 433 9.33 4.91 23.27
CA ARG A 433 8.79 5.82 24.30
C ARG A 433 9.10 7.29 24.04
N TRP A 434 8.04 8.10 23.99
CA TRP A 434 8.10 9.55 23.86
C TRP A 434 7.39 10.19 25.05
N LYS A 435 7.98 11.23 25.64
CA LYS A 435 7.39 11.92 26.80
C LYS A 435 7.74 13.39 26.82
N GLY A 436 6.76 14.25 27.07
CA GLY A 436 6.95 15.69 27.11
C GLY A 436 5.69 16.41 27.57
N LYS A 437 5.80 17.72 27.72
CA LYS A 437 4.69 18.59 28.11
C LYS A 437 4.32 19.50 26.95
N LEU A 438 3.11 19.35 26.42
CA LEU A 438 2.65 20.01 25.21
C LEU A 438 1.22 20.54 25.40
N MET A 439 0.79 21.43 24.50
CA MET A 439 -0.60 21.91 24.44
C MET A 439 -1.49 21.05 23.55
N ALA A 440 -0.91 20.27 22.64
CA ALA A 440 -1.61 19.36 21.73
C ALA A 440 -0.60 18.34 21.19
N LEU A 441 -1.05 17.11 20.95
CA LEU A 441 -0.21 16.01 20.52
C LEU A 441 -0.23 15.79 19.01
N LEU A 442 0.94 15.78 18.37
CA LEU A 442 1.12 15.40 16.96
C LEU A 442 1.88 14.07 16.90
N CYS A 443 1.39 13.12 16.11
CA CYS A 443 1.98 11.79 15.97
C CYS A 443 2.00 11.27 14.54
#